data_AF-W6N5T4-F1
#
_entry.id   AF-W6N5T4-F1
#
_cell.length_a   1.000
_cell.length_b   1.000
_cell.length_c   1.000
_cell.angle_alpha   90.00
_cell.angle_beta   90.00
_cell.angle_gamma   90.00
#
_symmetry.space_group_name_H-M   'P 1'
#
loop_
_entity.id
_entity.type
_entity.pdbx_description
1 polymer ?
#
loop_
_entity_poly.entity_id
_entity_poly.type
_entity_poly.pdbx_seq_one_letter_code
_entity_poly.pdbx_strand_id
1 'polypeptide(L)'
;MSGMGFNNFRNPVVYILNQELRKRNVGNKISVDTGEQPYTGKLVEYPIQLIRDSDTKKVVKCIYGTDSDQWSEELIRDGSGKVYQIKTTYPDGSTDTIQINKGSDNLVDTITEV
;
A
#
# COMPACT_ATOMS: atom_id res chain seq x y z
N MET A 1 -59.99 1.45 24.70
CA MET A 1 -58.87 1.58 23.74
C MET A 1 -58.34 2.99 23.85
N SER A 2 -57.14 3.19 24.40
CA SER A 2 -56.58 4.54 24.60
C SER A 2 -55.13 4.59 24.15
N GLY A 3 -54.92 5.34 23.06
CA GLY A 3 -53.70 6.03 22.63
C GLY A 3 -52.39 5.25 22.59
N MET A 4 -51.95 4.85 21.39
CA MET A 4 -50.51 4.78 21.10
C MET A 4 -49.94 6.20 21.27
N GLY A 5 -49.49 6.51 22.48
CA GLY A 5 -48.83 7.78 22.79
C GLY A 5 -47.63 7.95 21.86
N PHE A 6 -47.62 9.05 21.11
CA PHE A 6 -46.57 9.43 20.18
C PHE A 6 -45.18 9.03 20.71
N ASN A 7 -44.49 8.15 19.97
CA ASN A 7 -43.09 7.82 20.23
C ASN A 7 -42.32 9.13 20.39
N ASN A 8 -41.77 9.33 21.59
CA ASN A 8 -41.14 10.59 22.01
C ASN A 8 -40.15 11.06 20.93
N PHE A 9 -40.53 12.08 20.15
CA PHE A 9 -39.79 12.57 18.98
C PHE A 9 -38.35 12.99 19.33
N ARG A 10 -38.11 13.25 20.61
CA ARG A 10 -36.78 13.53 21.17
C ARG A 10 -35.80 12.38 20.99
N ASN A 11 -36.24 11.13 21.10
CA ASN A 11 -35.36 9.96 21.04
C ASN A 11 -34.62 9.83 19.69
N PRO A 12 -35.30 9.86 18.53
CA PRO A 12 -34.61 9.80 17.25
C PRO A 12 -33.72 11.04 17.00
N VAL A 13 -34.13 12.23 17.46
CA VAL A 13 -33.33 13.45 17.30
C VAL A 13 -32.03 13.40 18.10
N VAL A 14 -32.09 12.97 19.37
CA VAL A 14 -30.90 12.80 20.23
C VAL A 14 -29.97 11.75 19.66
N TYR A 15 -30.51 10.66 19.12
CA TYR A 15 -29.72 9.62 18.46
C TYR A 15 -28.93 10.17 17.27
N ILE A 16 -29.58 10.92 16.37
CA ILE A 16 -28.93 11.55 15.20
C ILE A 16 -27.85 12.54 15.66
N LEU A 17 -28.15 13.40 16.64
CA LEU A 17 -27.20 14.38 17.16
C LEU A 17 -25.93 13.71 17.72
N ASN A 18 -26.11 12.64 18.50
CA ASN A 18 -24.99 11.89 19.07
C ASN A 18 -24.13 11.21 18.00
N GLN A 19 -24.72 10.71 16.92
CA GLN A 19 -23.96 10.13 15.80
C GLN A 19 -23.11 11.19 15.09
N GLU A 20 -23.66 12.37 14.84
CA GLU A 20 -22.93 13.46 14.19
C GLU A 20 -21.80 14.02 15.07
N LEU A 21 -22.03 14.14 16.39
CA LEU A 21 -20.99 14.52 17.34
C LEU A 21 -19.87 13.47 17.42
N ARG A 22 -20.19 12.17 17.37
CA ARG A 22 -19.20 11.09 17.33
C ARG A 22 -18.36 11.15 16.06
N LYS A 23 -18.97 11.33 14.89
CA LYS A 23 -18.25 11.47 13.61
C LYS A 23 -17.27 12.65 13.62
N ARG A 24 -17.69 13.83 14.11
CA ARG A 24 -16.78 14.98 14.29
C ARG A 24 -15.65 14.68 15.27
N ASN A 25 -15.95 14.06 16.40
CA ASN A 25 -14.92 13.72 17.39
C ASN A 25 -13.93 12.69 16.86
N VAL A 26 -14.36 11.74 16.03
CA VAL A 26 -13.45 10.80 15.36
C VAL A 26 -12.55 11.55 14.37
N GLY A 27 -13.11 12.47 13.56
CA GLY A 27 -12.32 13.33 12.67
C GLY A 27 -11.28 14.17 13.40
N ASN A 28 -11.61 14.74 14.56
CA ASN A 28 -10.70 15.54 15.37
C ASN A 28 -9.64 14.70 16.14
N LYS A 29 -9.89 13.41 16.36
CA LYS A 29 -8.96 12.49 17.04
C LYS A 29 -7.98 11.81 16.10
N ILE A 30 -8.22 11.88 14.79
CA ILE A 30 -7.28 11.42 13.77
C ILE A 30 -6.29 12.57 13.54
N SER A 31 -5.30 12.66 14.43
CA SER A 31 -4.06 13.39 14.13
C SER A 31 -3.26 12.50 13.21
N VAL A 32 -3.29 12.78 11.90
CA VAL A 32 -2.28 12.24 10.99
C VAL A 32 -1.02 13.02 11.32
N ASP A 33 -0.07 12.37 12.00
CA ASP A 33 1.24 12.96 12.23
C ASP A 33 1.92 13.14 10.87
N THR A 34 1.82 14.36 10.35
CA THR A 34 2.50 14.81 9.12
C THR A 34 3.88 15.41 9.44
N GLY A 35 4.41 15.18 10.65
CA GLY A 35 5.78 15.56 10.97
C GLY A 35 6.75 14.75 10.12
N GLU A 36 7.74 15.42 9.52
CA GLU A 36 8.89 14.77 8.90
C GLU A 36 9.55 13.84 9.93
N GLN A 37 9.31 12.54 9.80
CA GLN A 37 10.01 11.54 10.59
C GLN A 37 11.49 11.59 10.19
N PRO A 38 12.43 11.60 11.14
CA PRO A 38 13.86 11.60 10.81
C PRO A 38 14.17 10.37 9.95
N TYR A 39 14.84 10.59 8.82
CA TYR A 39 15.21 9.54 7.87
C TYR A 39 16.00 8.44 8.58
N THR A 40 15.43 7.24 8.64
CA THR A 40 15.98 6.11 9.41
C THR A 40 17.05 5.32 8.65
N GLY A 41 17.44 5.77 7.46
CA GLY A 41 18.31 5.01 6.55
C GLY A 41 17.61 3.85 5.85
N LYS A 42 16.31 3.68 6.07
CA LYS A 42 15.50 2.61 5.47
C LYS A 42 14.64 3.16 4.33
N LEU A 43 14.47 2.35 3.30
CA LEU A 43 13.56 2.65 2.20
C LEU A 43 12.11 2.64 2.69
N VAL A 44 11.30 3.55 2.13
CA VAL A 44 9.89 3.66 2.45
C VAL A 44 9.12 2.50 1.82
N GLU A 45 8.36 1.74 2.61
CA GLU A 45 7.62 0.56 2.11
C GLU A 45 6.18 0.88 1.67
N TYR A 46 5.60 1.98 2.17
CA TYR A 46 4.23 2.39 1.88
C TYR A 46 4.13 3.90 1.68
N PRO A 47 3.20 4.38 0.84
CA PRO A 47 2.25 3.62 0.03
C PRO A 47 2.93 2.83 -1.11
N ILE A 48 2.22 1.83 -1.64
CA ILE A 48 2.68 1.01 -2.76
C ILE A 48 1.70 1.06 -3.93
N GLN A 49 2.20 1.30 -5.13
CA GLN A 49 1.47 1.20 -6.38
C GLN A 49 1.97 -0.01 -7.18
N LEU A 50 1.06 -0.93 -7.50
CA LEU A 50 1.34 -2.12 -8.30
C LEU A 50 0.96 -1.87 -9.76
N ILE A 51 1.95 -1.81 -10.65
CA ILE A 51 1.76 -1.76 -12.09
C ILE A 51 1.70 -3.20 -12.61
N ARG A 52 0.60 -3.52 -13.29
CA ARG A 52 0.36 -4.84 -13.88
C ARG A 52 0.38 -4.74 -15.39
N ASP A 53 0.87 -5.80 -16.01
CA ASP A 53 0.79 -6.02 -17.45
C ASP A 53 -0.67 -6.10 -17.91
N SER A 54 -0.99 -5.50 -19.05
CA SER A 54 -2.37 -5.44 -19.55
C SER A 54 -2.90 -6.81 -19.94
N ASP A 55 -2.04 -7.70 -20.42
CA ASP A 55 -2.44 -8.94 -21.07
C ASP A 55 -2.42 -10.09 -20.07
N THR A 56 -1.29 -10.26 -19.38
CA THR A 56 -1.07 -11.33 -18.41
C THR A 56 -1.62 -11.01 -17.01
N LYS A 57 -1.97 -9.75 -16.73
CA LYS A 57 -2.40 -9.23 -15.42
C LYS A 57 -1.38 -9.45 -14.28
N LYS A 58 -0.16 -9.89 -14.60
CA LYS A 58 0.93 -10.08 -13.64
C LYS A 58 1.55 -8.73 -13.27
N VAL A 59 2.03 -8.60 -12.04
CA VAL A 59 2.72 -7.39 -11.58
C VAL A 59 4.07 -7.28 -12.29
N VAL A 60 4.33 -6.17 -12.97
CA VAL A 60 5.58 -5.88 -13.68
C VAL A 60 6.44 -4.92 -12.89
N LYS A 61 5.84 -3.93 -12.21
CA LYS A 61 6.59 -2.93 -11.45
C LYS A 61 5.86 -2.56 -10.17
N CYS A 62 6.60 -2.43 -9.08
CA CYS A 62 6.13 -1.89 -7.81
C CYS A 62 6.77 -0.50 -7.62
N ILE A 63 5.96 0.51 -7.31
CA ILE A 63 6.44 1.84 -6.95
C ILE A 63 6.10 2.05 -5.48
N TYR A 64 7.10 2.40 -4.69
CA TYR A 64 7.02 2.58 -3.25
C TYR A 64 7.26 4.04 -2.88
N GLY A 65 6.62 4.49 -1.80
CA GLY A 65 6.76 5.84 -1.28
C GLY A 65 6.07 6.90 -2.14
N THR A 66 6.30 8.16 -1.80
CA THR A 66 5.78 9.34 -2.50
C THR A 66 6.88 10.38 -2.65
N ASP A 67 6.76 11.23 -3.66
CA ASP A 67 7.62 12.40 -3.87
C ASP A 67 9.12 12.07 -3.89
N SER A 68 9.91 12.68 -3.00
CA SER A 68 11.37 12.57 -2.97
C SER A 68 11.90 11.22 -2.50
N ASP A 69 11.08 10.44 -1.80
CA ASP A 69 11.48 9.13 -1.26
C ASP A 69 10.96 7.99 -2.14
N GLN A 70 10.43 8.32 -3.33
CA GLN A 70 9.87 7.33 -4.24
C GLN A 70 10.97 6.47 -4.84
N TRP A 71 10.78 5.15 -4.78
CA TRP A 71 11.66 4.17 -5.42
C TRP A 71 10.84 3.05 -6.06
N SER A 72 11.46 2.20 -6.88
CA SER A 72 10.71 1.16 -7.58
C SER A 72 11.47 -0.14 -7.80
N GLU A 73 10.72 -1.23 -7.91
CA GLU A 73 11.21 -2.56 -8.26
C GLU A 73 10.51 -3.05 -9.53
N GLU A 74 11.30 -3.46 -10.51
CA GLU A 74 10.83 -4.04 -11.76
C GLU A 74 11.08 -5.55 -11.78
N LEU A 75 10.02 -6.32 -12.01
CA LEU A 75 10.00 -7.78 -12.01
C LEU A 75 10.13 -8.31 -13.43
N ILE A 76 11.36 -8.62 -13.82
CA ILE A 76 11.70 -9.10 -15.17
C ILE A 76 11.52 -10.62 -15.24
N ARG A 77 10.76 -11.07 -16.25
CA ARG A 77 10.39 -12.47 -16.42
C ARG A 77 11.06 -13.11 -17.63
N ASP A 78 11.34 -14.39 -17.51
CA ASP A 78 11.89 -15.21 -18.58
C ASP A 78 10.79 -15.63 -19.58
N GLY A 79 11.18 -16.35 -20.63
CA GLY A 79 10.24 -16.91 -21.62
C GLY A 79 9.23 -17.91 -21.05
N SER A 80 9.45 -18.42 -19.82
CA SER A 80 8.50 -19.27 -19.10
C SER A 80 7.49 -18.47 -18.27
N GLY A 81 7.62 -17.13 -18.26
CA GLY A 81 6.75 -16.22 -17.51
C GLY A 81 7.03 -16.21 -16.01
N LYS A 82 8.22 -16.64 -15.58
CA LYS A 82 8.68 -16.62 -14.19
C LYS A 82 9.69 -15.49 -13.98
N VAL A 83 9.67 -14.86 -12.80
CA VAL A 83 10.63 -13.80 -12.48
C VAL A 83 12.02 -14.40 -12.38
N TYR A 84 12.98 -13.85 -13.11
CA TYR A 84 14.39 -14.25 -13.09
C TYR A 84 15.32 -13.09 -12.75
N GLN A 85 14.87 -11.85 -12.87
CA GLN A 85 15.61 -10.67 -12.45
C GLN A 85 14.68 -9.67 -11.77
N ILE A 86 15.21 -8.98 -10.77
CA ILE A 86 14.55 -7.85 -10.13
C ILE A 86 15.50 -6.66 -10.23
N LYS A 87 15.03 -5.59 -10.86
CA LYS A 87 15.77 -4.34 -10.96
C LYS A 87 15.18 -3.33 -9.99
N THR A 88 15.97 -2.91 -9.02
CA THR A 88 15.63 -1.86 -8.06
C THR A 88 16.15 -0.53 -8.59
N THR A 89 15.33 0.52 -8.51
CA THR A 89 15.72 1.90 -8.80
C THR A 89 15.46 2.73 -7.57
N TYR A 90 16.51 3.25 -6.95
CA TYR A 90 16.50 4.01 -5.71
C TYR A 90 16.06 5.47 -5.95
N PRO A 91 15.72 6.23 -4.89
CA PRO A 91 15.28 7.62 -5.04
C PRO A 91 16.34 8.54 -5.65
N ASP A 92 17.62 8.23 -5.46
CA ASP A 92 18.75 8.94 -6.07
C ASP A 92 18.97 8.59 -7.56
N GLY A 93 18.17 7.67 -8.10
CA GLY A 93 18.26 7.20 -9.48
C GLY A 93 19.30 6.11 -9.70
N SER A 94 20.06 5.72 -8.67
CA SER A 94 20.92 4.54 -8.75
C SER A 94 20.07 3.27 -8.93
N THR A 95 20.69 2.22 -9.49
CA THR A 95 19.98 0.98 -9.77
C THR A 95 20.82 -0.22 -9.39
N ASP A 96 20.19 -1.16 -8.70
CA ASP A 96 20.75 -2.48 -8.43
C ASP A 96 19.92 -3.54 -9.14
N THR A 97 20.58 -4.55 -9.68
CA THR A 97 19.90 -5.67 -10.33
C THR A 97 20.30 -6.96 -9.65
N ILE A 98 19.31 -7.71 -9.19
CA ILE A 98 19.52 -9.06 -8.68
C ILE A 98 18.97 -10.07 -9.68
N GLN A 99 19.72 -11.13 -9.89
CA GLN A 99 19.31 -12.29 -10.68
C GLN A 99 18.95 -13.44 -9.74
N ILE A 100 17.83 -14.09 -10.06
CA ILE A 100 17.27 -15.21 -9.33
C ILE A 100 17.49 -16.46 -10.18
N ASN A 101 18.43 -17.30 -9.75
CA ASN A 101 18.71 -18.58 -10.38
C ASN A 101 17.87 -19.67 -9.71
N LYS A 102 17.21 -20.49 -10.52
CA LYS A 102 16.33 -21.56 -10.05
C LYS A 102 16.93 -22.92 -10.35
N GLY A 103 16.76 -23.85 -9.41
CA GLY A 103 17.13 -25.23 -9.57
C GLY A 103 16.21 -25.99 -10.54
N SER A 104 16.52 -27.26 -10.79
CA SER A 104 15.71 -28.15 -11.63
C SER A 104 14.30 -28.40 -11.08
N ASP A 105 14.08 -28.18 -9.79
CA ASP A 105 12.80 -28.25 -9.10
C ASP A 105 11.96 -26.95 -9.23
N ASN A 106 12.48 -25.94 -9.95
CA ASN A 106 11.92 -24.60 -10.09
C ASN A 106 11.87 -23.77 -8.80
N LEU A 107 12.55 -24.18 -7.73
CA LEU A 107 12.71 -23.37 -6.53
C LEU A 107 13.92 -22.43 -6.71
N VAL A 108 13.95 -21.35 -5.91
CA VAL A 108 15.11 -20.44 -5.88
C VAL A 108 16.28 -21.18 -5.28
N ASP A 109 17.39 -21.22 -6.03
CA ASP A 109 18.63 -21.89 -5.62
C ASP A 109 19.67 -20.85 -5.18
N THR A 110 19.96 -19.86 -6.04
CA THR A 110 20.90 -18.78 -5.73
C THR A 110 20.37 -17.42 -6.19
N ILE A 111 20.78 -16.37 -5.48
CA ILE A 111 20.53 -14.98 -5.83
C ILE A 111 21.89 -14.31 -5.99
N THR A 112 22.09 -13.64 -7.13
CA THR A 112 23.36 -12.99 -7.48
C THR A 112 23.12 -11.55 -7.91
N GLU A 113 23.92 -10.63 -7.40
CA GLU A 113 23.98 -9.25 -7.90
C GLU A 113 24.64 -9.22 -9.28
N VAL A 114 24.16 -8.35 -10.17
CA VAL A 114 24.57 -8.25 -11.58
C VAL A 114 25.24 -6.93 -11.86
#